data_AF-A0A821RIL2-F1
#
_entry.id   AF-A0A821RIL2-F1
#
_cell.length_a   1.000
_cell.length_b   1.000
_cell.length_c   1.000
_cell.angle_alpha   90.00
_cell.angle_beta   90.00
_cell.angle_gamma   90.00
#
_symmetry.space_group_name_H-M   'P 1'
#
loop_
_entity.id
_entity.type
_entity.pdbx_description
1 polymer ?
#
loop_
_entity_poly.entity_id
_entity_poly.type
_entity_poly.pdbx_seq_one_letter_code
_entity_poly.pdbx_strand_id
1 'polypeptide(L)'
;SSLLYTEAQCDENVQKFTVELDDMIQRLYDQTIDLRVKSKDPALLTSETRTETALDIIAILQETLSKVNEKAKNYSNFQERFNQISKQSTKKRILGDYQIKSKYHRYDTTVSLQTVQSEINDIEQDINLRKLLWESQQKWTKLYREWTNTVLDAIDIDLLQKDVNKFTQNIYMLEKALPSNNIIPSLKERIVEFKAAMPVILALRNPHMKQRHFDRLRVLIGKDVIDDENLKLNKLLKPEILQLTDKITDVSSLASNEASLETMLNKIIERWRSLDFRLLPHAGKDTFIITGFEEILQQLEESQITMSTIKSSRYINPIRQLVDEWDKRLILLSKTIDEWITCQRRWLYLEQIFSTPDIQLTQETKIFAQIDKTWKELMRKTEQQPNALKAATQPGTLELLQTNNAQMEKIQ
;
A
#
# COMPACT_ATOMS: atom_id res chain seq x y z
N SER A 1 15.15 65.46 50.14
CA SER A 1 13.96 66.02 49.46
C SER A 1 13.93 65.73 47.97
N SER A 2 15.01 65.99 47.20
CA SER A 2 15.06 65.70 45.74
C SER A 2 14.91 64.20 45.40
N LEU A 3 15.56 63.31 46.15
CA LEU A 3 15.52 61.86 45.93
C LEU A 3 14.13 61.23 46.12
N LEU A 4 13.38 61.70 47.14
CA LEU A 4 11.99 61.28 47.40
C LEU A 4 11.02 61.77 46.31
N TYR A 5 11.26 62.97 45.76
CA TYR A 5 10.46 63.53 44.68
C TYR A 5 10.65 62.76 43.37
N THR A 6 11.89 62.36 43.05
CA THR A 6 12.18 61.53 41.87
C THR A 6 11.63 60.11 41.98
N GLU A 7 11.58 59.56 43.19
CA GLU A 7 10.99 58.24 43.44
C GLU A 7 9.46 58.27 43.29
N ALA A 8 8.79 59.29 43.82
CA ALA A 8 7.36 59.48 43.65
C ALA A 8 6.96 59.66 42.18
N GLN A 9 7.74 60.41 41.40
CA GLN A 9 7.50 60.59 39.96
C GLN A 9 7.71 59.30 39.15
N CYS A 10 8.67 58.47 39.56
CA CYS A 10 8.93 57.16 38.97
C CYS A 10 7.76 56.21 39.23
N ASP A 11 7.29 56.14 40.48
CA ASP A 11 6.17 55.30 40.88
C ASP A 11 4.85 55.73 40.20
N GLU A 12 4.63 57.03 40.02
CA GLU A 12 3.49 57.58 39.27
C GLU A 12 3.53 57.20 37.78
N ASN A 13 4.71 57.28 37.14
CA ASN A 13 4.88 56.88 35.74
C ASN A 13 4.70 55.37 35.54
N VAL A 14 5.19 54.55 36.48
CA VAL A 14 4.99 53.09 36.51
C VAL A 14 3.51 52.75 36.64
N GLN A 15 2.79 53.45 37.53
CA GLN A 15 1.35 53.27 37.70
C GLN A 15 0.59 53.65 36.44
N LYS A 16 0.93 54.79 35.82
CA LYS A 16 0.28 55.27 34.60
C LYS A 16 0.47 54.31 33.42
N PHE A 17 1.70 53.81 33.22
CA PHE A 17 1.99 52.81 32.20
C PHE A 17 1.27 51.48 32.44
N THR A 18 1.20 51.02 33.69
CA THR A 18 0.50 49.76 34.03
C THR A 18 -0.99 49.87 33.74
N VAL A 19 -1.62 50.99 34.11
CA VAL A 19 -3.04 51.25 33.83
C VAL A 19 -3.31 51.36 32.33
N GLU A 20 -2.43 52.03 31.57
CA GLU A 20 -2.55 52.13 30.11
C GLU A 20 -2.39 50.76 29.42
N LEU A 21 -1.45 49.93 29.89
CA LEU A 21 -1.26 48.58 29.37
C LEU A 21 -2.47 47.67 29.69
N ASP A 22 -3.00 47.75 30.90
CA ASP A 22 -4.20 47.00 31.30
C ASP A 22 -5.43 47.39 30.47
N ASP A 23 -5.62 48.69 30.19
CA ASP A 23 -6.70 49.18 29.30
C ASP A 23 -6.49 48.70 27.84
N MET A 24 -5.26 48.68 27.34
CA MET A 24 -4.94 48.10 26.02
C MET A 24 -5.23 46.59 25.97
N ILE A 25 -4.91 45.84 27.03
CA ILE A 25 -5.18 44.40 27.13
C ILE A 25 -6.70 44.17 27.19
N GLN A 26 -7.44 44.99 27.94
CA GLN A 26 -8.90 44.87 28.03
C GLN A 26 -9.57 45.13 26.66
N ARG A 27 -9.15 46.17 25.94
CA ARG A 27 -9.66 46.43 24.57
C ARG A 27 -9.31 45.30 23.60
N LEU A 28 -8.14 44.68 23.76
CA LEU A 28 -7.73 43.53 22.96
C LEU A 28 -8.59 42.29 23.27
N TYR A 29 -8.93 42.09 24.54
CA TYR A 29 -9.85 41.05 24.96
C TYR A 29 -11.24 41.25 24.33
N ASP A 30 -11.80 42.46 24.39
CA ASP A 30 -13.10 42.78 23.78
C ASP A 30 -13.09 42.53 22.26
N GLN A 31 -12.01 42.90 21.56
CA GLN A 31 -11.80 42.58 20.14
C GLN A 31 -11.75 41.06 19.89
N THR A 32 -11.14 40.30 20.81
CA THR A 32 -11.04 38.84 20.73
C THR A 32 -12.42 38.19 20.92
N ILE A 33 -13.25 38.72 21.82
CA ILE A 33 -14.62 38.24 22.03
C ILE A 33 -15.52 38.57 20.83
N ASP A 34 -15.42 39.77 20.25
CA ASP A 34 -16.16 40.11 19.01
C ASP A 34 -15.76 39.18 17.85
N LEU A 35 -14.47 38.90 17.70
CA LEU A 35 -13.98 37.92 16.72
C LEU A 35 -14.52 36.51 16.97
N ARG A 36 -14.62 36.09 18.23
CA ARG A 36 -15.24 34.81 18.59
C ARG A 36 -16.71 34.73 18.23
N VAL A 37 -17.47 35.81 18.43
CA VAL A 37 -18.88 35.86 18.04
C VAL A 37 -18.99 35.71 16.52
N LYS A 38 -18.16 36.44 15.77
CA LYS A 38 -18.12 36.35 14.30
C LYS A 38 -17.62 35.01 13.78
N SER A 39 -16.65 34.37 14.44
CA SER A 39 -16.18 33.03 14.05
C SER A 39 -17.28 31.98 14.23
N LYS A 40 -18.12 32.16 15.25
CA LYS A 40 -19.24 31.27 15.57
C LYS A 40 -20.54 31.60 14.85
N ASP A 41 -20.53 32.52 13.87
CA ASP A 41 -21.70 32.86 13.08
C ASP A 41 -22.35 31.58 12.49
N PRO A 42 -23.65 31.34 12.74
CA PRO A 42 -24.38 30.21 12.17
C PRO A 42 -24.28 30.15 10.64
N ALA A 43 -24.18 31.29 9.94
CA ALA A 43 -24.05 31.35 8.49
C ALA A 43 -22.85 30.53 7.97
N LEU A 44 -21.77 30.43 8.76
CA LEU A 44 -20.56 29.67 8.42
C LEU A 44 -20.73 28.14 8.54
N LEU A 45 -21.88 27.67 9.03
CA LEU A 45 -22.21 26.25 9.18
C LEU A 45 -23.50 25.85 8.45
N THR A 46 -24.10 26.74 7.66
CA THR A 46 -25.31 26.45 6.89
C THR A 46 -25.00 26.13 5.43
N SER A 47 -25.73 25.16 4.87
CA SER A 47 -25.69 24.81 3.45
C SER A 47 -26.21 25.90 2.50
N GLU A 48 -26.89 26.93 3.02
CA GLU A 48 -27.43 28.06 2.24
C GLU A 48 -26.35 29.05 1.83
N THR A 49 -25.27 29.14 2.61
CA THR A 49 -24.12 29.99 2.31
C THR A 49 -23.33 29.43 1.13
N ARG A 50 -23.05 30.29 0.14
CA ARG A 50 -22.19 29.91 -0.99
C ARG A 50 -20.77 29.65 -0.50
N THR A 51 -20.13 28.60 -1.03
CA THR A 51 -18.77 28.20 -0.63
C THR A 51 -17.75 29.33 -0.78
N GLU A 52 -17.82 30.12 -1.86
CA GLU A 52 -16.96 31.28 -2.09
C GLU A 52 -17.13 32.34 -0.99
N THR A 53 -18.38 32.70 -0.70
CA THR A 53 -18.71 33.68 0.35
C THR A 53 -18.26 33.22 1.74
N ALA A 54 -18.42 31.93 2.08
CA ALA A 54 -17.94 31.40 3.33
C ALA A 54 -16.41 31.45 3.46
N LEU A 55 -15.69 31.12 2.38
CA LEU A 55 -14.22 31.19 2.35
C LEU A 55 -13.72 32.63 2.43
N ASP A 56 -14.40 33.59 1.81
CA ASP A 56 -14.07 35.02 1.90
C ASP A 56 -14.25 35.54 3.33
N ILE A 57 -15.37 35.20 3.99
CA ILE A 57 -15.61 35.57 5.39
C ILE A 57 -14.53 34.96 6.29
N ILE A 58 -14.18 33.68 6.07
CA ILE A 58 -13.10 33.01 6.81
C ILE A 58 -11.75 33.70 6.58
N ALA A 59 -11.43 34.12 5.35
CA ALA A 59 -10.20 34.83 5.06
C ALA A 59 -10.10 36.18 5.80
N ILE A 60 -11.21 36.93 5.84
CA ILE A 60 -11.31 38.19 6.61
C ILE A 60 -11.12 37.93 8.11
N LEU A 61 -11.72 36.86 8.64
CA LEU A 61 -11.56 36.47 10.04
C LEU A 61 -10.11 36.07 10.36
N GLN A 62 -9.43 35.35 9.47
CA GLN A 62 -8.02 34.98 9.63
C GLN A 62 -7.10 36.22 9.62
N GLU A 63 -7.34 37.16 8.71
CA GLU A 63 -6.57 38.41 8.65
C GLU A 63 -6.77 39.24 9.93
N THR A 64 -8.00 39.33 10.41
CA THR A 64 -8.32 40.10 11.63
C THR A 64 -7.76 39.42 12.88
N LEU A 65 -7.81 38.09 12.97
CA LEU A 65 -7.17 37.31 14.03
C LEU A 65 -5.65 37.50 14.02
N SER A 66 -5.01 37.53 12.85
CA SER A 66 -3.57 37.78 12.72
C SER A 66 -3.17 39.14 13.31
N LYS A 67 -3.93 40.19 13.00
CA LYS A 67 -3.74 41.53 13.57
C LYS A 67 -3.91 41.56 15.09
N VAL A 68 -4.91 40.85 15.62
CA VAL A 68 -5.15 40.74 17.08
C VAL A 68 -4.02 39.96 17.77
N ASN A 69 -3.55 38.87 17.17
CA ASN A 69 -2.44 38.06 17.68
C ASN A 69 -1.11 38.83 17.67
N GLU A 70 -0.85 39.65 16.64
CA GLU A 70 0.33 40.52 16.60
C GLU A 70 0.31 41.54 17.75
N LYS A 71 -0.84 42.17 18.00
CA LYS A 71 -1.02 43.07 19.15
C LYS A 71 -0.81 42.33 20.48
N ALA A 72 -1.35 41.12 20.64
CA ALA A 72 -1.16 40.30 21.84
C ALA A 72 0.33 40.02 22.10
N LYS A 73 1.08 39.63 21.08
CA LYS A 73 2.54 39.42 21.16
C LYS A 73 3.29 40.69 21.52
N ASN A 74 2.92 41.82 20.92
CA ASN A 74 3.53 43.11 21.24
C ASN A 74 3.28 43.51 22.70
N TYR A 75 2.05 43.34 23.21
CA TYR A 75 1.72 43.59 24.61
C TYR A 75 2.44 42.64 25.57
N SER A 76 2.61 41.38 25.19
CA SER A 76 3.42 40.40 25.93
C SER A 76 4.87 40.86 26.05
N ASN A 77 5.47 41.27 24.92
CA ASN A 77 6.84 41.79 24.90
C ASN A 77 7.00 43.05 25.76
N PHE A 78 6.02 43.95 25.77
CA PHE A 78 6.04 45.13 26.64
C PHE A 78 5.96 44.73 28.12
N GLN A 79 5.08 43.80 28.47
CA GLN A 79 4.91 43.31 29.84
C GLN A 79 6.18 42.60 30.34
N GLU A 80 6.83 41.78 29.50
CA GLU A 80 8.10 41.13 29.85
C GLU A 80 9.24 42.12 30.04
N ARG A 81 9.42 43.07 29.12
CA ARG A 81 10.44 44.11 29.23
C ARG A 81 10.22 44.97 30.47
N PHE A 82 8.97 45.34 30.76
CA PHE A 82 8.62 46.09 31.96
C PHE A 82 8.93 45.31 33.24
N ASN A 83 8.56 44.03 33.30
CA ASN A 83 8.88 43.14 34.42
C ASN A 83 10.40 42.97 34.62
N GLN A 84 11.18 42.92 33.54
CA GLN A 84 12.64 42.85 33.60
C GLN A 84 13.24 44.16 34.16
N ILE A 85 12.77 45.32 33.69
CA ILE A 85 13.21 46.64 34.16
C ILE A 85 12.87 46.81 35.66
N SER A 86 11.66 46.41 36.08
CA SER A 86 11.24 46.44 37.49
C SER A 86 12.08 45.52 38.39
N LYS A 87 12.53 44.36 37.89
CA LYS A 87 13.44 43.45 38.61
C LYS A 87 14.88 44.00 38.70
N GLN A 88 15.33 44.76 37.70
CA GLN A 88 16.65 45.40 37.71
C GLN A 88 16.72 46.60 38.66
N SER A 89 15.64 47.38 38.78
CA SER A 89 15.56 48.51 39.72
C SER A 89 15.51 48.05 41.19
N THR A 90 14.92 46.89 41.48
CA THR A 90 14.93 46.29 42.84
C THR A 90 16.29 45.71 43.24
N LYS A 91 17.10 45.22 42.30
CA LYS A 91 18.48 44.75 42.59
C LYS A 91 19.45 45.87 43.02
N LYS A 92 19.10 47.15 42.80
CA LYS A 92 19.87 48.31 43.27
C LYS A 92 19.42 48.85 44.63
N ARG A 93 18.35 48.30 45.21
CA ARG A 93 17.80 48.67 46.52
C ARG A 93 17.95 47.51 47.51
N ILE A 94 19.17 47.28 48.00
CA ILE A 94 19.38 46.66 49.32
C ILE A 94 19.89 47.77 50.22
N LEU A 95 18.96 48.47 50.89
CA LEU A 95 19.08 49.14 52.18
C LEU A 95 17.79 49.94 52.38
N GLY A 96 16.90 49.42 53.23
CA GLY A 96 15.68 50.11 53.66
C GLY A 96 14.42 49.32 53.34
N ASP A 97 13.99 48.53 54.32
CA ASP A 97 12.66 47.93 54.36
C ASP A 97 11.59 48.97 54.07
N TYR A 98 10.87 48.79 52.95
CA TYR A 98 9.45 49.14 52.92
C TYR A 98 8.71 48.12 52.08
N GLN A 99 7.83 47.40 52.76
CA GLN A 99 6.83 46.52 52.21
C GLN A 99 5.93 47.29 51.24
N ILE A 100 6.29 47.36 49.96
CA ILE A 100 5.32 47.64 48.88
C ILE A 100 4.82 46.29 48.37
N LYS A 101 4.13 45.56 49.25
CA LYS A 101 3.55 44.25 48.95
C LYS A 101 2.04 44.18 49.18
N SER A 102 1.33 45.29 49.46
CA SER A 102 -0.04 45.14 49.98
C SER A 102 -1.10 46.22 49.69
N LYS A 103 -0.99 47.14 48.71
CA LYS A 103 -2.03 48.19 48.60
C LYS A 103 -2.57 48.61 47.24
N TYR A 104 -2.24 47.95 46.14
CA TYR A 104 -2.75 48.36 44.82
C TYR A 104 -3.29 47.20 43.97
N HIS A 105 -3.92 46.19 44.59
CA HIS A 105 -4.96 45.40 43.94
C HIS A 105 -6.27 46.20 43.99
N ARG A 106 -6.46 47.10 43.03
CA ARG A 106 -7.76 47.72 42.79
C ARG A 106 -8.07 47.70 41.30
N TYR A 107 -8.36 46.50 40.81
CA TYR A 107 -9.49 46.11 39.96
C TYR A 107 -9.43 44.58 39.89
N ASP A 108 -10.31 43.88 40.62
CA ASP A 108 -10.41 42.41 40.67
C ASP A 108 -11.00 41.81 39.36
N THR A 109 -10.73 42.45 38.21
CA THR A 109 -11.28 42.05 36.91
C THR A 109 -10.33 42.40 35.76
N THR A 110 -9.03 42.49 36.00
CA THR A 110 -8.08 42.68 34.90
C THR A 110 -7.88 41.36 34.17
N VAL A 111 -8.37 41.28 32.94
CA VAL A 111 -8.18 40.10 32.09
C VAL A 111 -6.69 39.91 31.85
N SER A 112 -6.19 38.70 32.15
CA SER A 112 -4.78 38.40 31.94
C SER A 112 -4.47 38.22 30.45
N LEU A 113 -3.27 38.59 30.02
CA LEU A 113 -2.82 38.37 28.65
C LEU A 113 -2.76 36.86 28.29
N GLN A 114 -2.54 36.00 29.28
CA GLN A 114 -2.61 34.54 29.12
C GLN A 114 -4.02 34.09 28.73
N THR A 115 -5.05 34.70 29.33
CA THR A 115 -6.45 34.48 28.96
C THR A 115 -6.67 34.90 27.51
N VAL A 116 -6.25 36.12 27.12
CA VAL A 116 -6.37 36.59 25.72
C VAL A 116 -5.69 35.64 24.74
N GLN A 117 -4.48 35.15 25.05
CA GLN A 117 -3.75 34.21 24.19
C GLN A 117 -4.45 32.86 24.06
N SER A 118 -5.04 32.35 25.16
CA SER A 118 -5.86 31.14 25.10
C SER A 118 -7.08 31.33 24.20
N GLU A 119 -7.78 32.46 24.34
CA GLU A 119 -8.97 32.75 23.53
C GLU A 119 -8.64 32.89 22.04
N ILE A 120 -7.49 33.53 21.71
CA ILE A 120 -6.97 33.63 20.34
C ILE A 120 -6.69 32.25 19.76
N ASN A 121 -6.05 31.36 20.52
CA ASN A 121 -5.75 30.00 20.06
C ASN A 121 -7.03 29.20 19.81
N ASP A 122 -8.05 29.33 20.67
CA ASP A 122 -9.35 28.67 20.49
C ASP A 122 -10.08 29.17 19.24
N ILE A 123 -10.05 30.49 18.99
CA ILE A 123 -10.63 31.10 17.79
C ILE A 123 -9.86 30.66 16.54
N GLU A 124 -8.53 30.56 16.62
CA GLU A 124 -7.70 30.05 15.53
C GLU A 124 -8.09 28.62 15.15
N GLN A 125 -8.29 27.76 16.15
CA GLN A 125 -8.74 26.38 15.94
C GLN A 125 -10.14 26.35 15.29
N ASP A 126 -11.12 27.10 15.80
CA ASP A 126 -12.49 27.15 15.25
C ASP A 126 -12.51 27.66 13.80
N ILE A 127 -11.77 28.72 13.49
CA ILE A 127 -11.64 29.25 12.13
C ILE A 127 -10.99 28.21 11.20
N ASN A 128 -9.93 27.54 11.65
CA ASN A 128 -9.25 26.52 10.85
C ASN A 128 -10.14 25.29 10.58
N LEU A 129 -10.96 24.87 11.54
CA LEU A 129 -11.94 23.80 11.34
C LEU A 129 -13.01 24.18 10.31
N ARG A 130 -13.55 25.41 10.38
CA ARG A 130 -14.52 25.93 9.40
C ARG A 130 -13.90 26.06 8.02
N LYS A 131 -12.66 26.54 7.94
CA LYS A 131 -11.89 26.60 6.69
C LYS A 131 -11.76 25.20 6.07
N LEU A 132 -11.35 24.23 6.88
CA LEU A 132 -11.20 22.85 6.42
C LEU A 132 -12.54 22.26 5.91
N LEU A 133 -13.66 22.56 6.57
CA LEU A 133 -14.99 22.14 6.12
C LEU A 133 -15.30 22.65 4.71
N TRP A 134 -15.22 23.97 4.51
CA TRP A 134 -15.56 24.61 3.23
C TRP A 134 -14.58 24.26 2.11
N GLU A 135 -13.28 24.21 2.42
CA GLU A 135 -12.28 23.72 1.46
C GLU A 135 -12.53 22.26 1.08
N SER A 136 -12.88 21.40 2.05
CA SER A 136 -13.16 19.99 1.78
C SER A 136 -14.40 19.84 0.90
N GLN A 137 -15.46 20.61 1.16
CA GLN A 137 -16.67 20.66 0.33
C GLN A 137 -16.36 21.10 -1.11
N GLN A 138 -15.57 22.18 -1.27
CA GLN A 138 -15.18 22.70 -2.59
C GLN A 138 -14.33 21.69 -3.36
N LYS A 139 -13.28 21.17 -2.71
CA LYS A 139 -12.35 20.20 -3.29
C LYS A 139 -13.06 18.91 -3.67
N TRP A 140 -13.93 18.38 -2.81
CA TRP A 140 -14.76 17.21 -3.12
C TRP A 140 -15.64 17.46 -4.33
N THR A 141 -16.35 18.60 -4.39
CA THR A 141 -17.24 18.91 -5.51
C THR A 141 -16.48 19.02 -6.83
N LYS A 142 -15.28 19.61 -6.82
CA LYS A 142 -14.41 19.70 -7.99
C LYS A 142 -13.92 18.32 -8.43
N LEU A 143 -13.31 17.57 -7.52
CA LEU A 143 -12.76 16.24 -7.81
C LEU A 143 -13.84 15.25 -8.24
N TYR A 144 -15.00 15.27 -7.59
CA TYR A 144 -16.14 14.43 -7.98
C TYR A 144 -16.58 14.72 -9.43
N ARG A 145 -16.64 15.99 -9.86
CA ARG A 145 -16.94 16.36 -11.25
C ARG A 145 -15.85 15.89 -12.22
N GLU A 146 -14.59 15.99 -11.83
CA GLU A 146 -13.46 15.51 -12.65
C GLU A 146 -13.53 13.98 -12.80
N TRP A 147 -13.63 13.24 -11.70
CA TRP A 147 -13.70 11.79 -11.69
C TRP A 147 -14.91 11.27 -12.48
N THR A 148 -16.10 11.84 -12.27
CA THR A 148 -17.33 11.41 -12.96
C THR A 148 -17.29 11.60 -14.48
N ASN A 149 -16.54 12.59 -14.97
CA ASN A 149 -16.40 12.86 -16.40
C ASN A 149 -15.20 12.16 -17.06
N THR A 150 -14.31 11.59 -16.26
CA THR A 150 -13.12 10.88 -16.74
C THR A 150 -13.48 9.47 -17.19
N VAL A 151 -12.81 9.02 -18.26
CA VAL A 151 -12.90 7.63 -18.75
C VAL A 151 -12.23 6.71 -17.74
N LEU A 152 -12.86 5.59 -17.42
CA LEU A 152 -12.43 4.64 -16.41
C LEU A 152 -10.94 4.26 -16.53
N ASP A 153 -10.45 4.09 -17.76
CA ASP A 153 -9.08 3.67 -18.01
C ASP A 153 -8.00 4.72 -17.71
N ALA A 154 -8.36 6.00 -17.74
CA ALA A 154 -7.47 7.10 -17.42
C ALA A 154 -7.46 7.45 -15.92
N ILE A 155 -8.30 6.80 -15.11
CA ILE A 155 -8.39 7.07 -13.68
C ILE A 155 -7.23 6.39 -12.96
N ASP A 156 -6.49 7.20 -12.20
CA ASP A 156 -5.54 6.72 -11.20
C ASP A 156 -6.30 6.28 -9.94
N ILE A 157 -6.35 4.98 -9.73
CA ILE A 157 -7.13 4.34 -8.67
C ILE A 157 -6.47 4.56 -7.30
N ASP A 158 -5.15 4.61 -7.24
CA ASP A 158 -4.40 4.79 -6.00
C ASP A 158 -4.58 6.21 -5.48
N LEU A 159 -4.49 7.20 -6.37
CA LEU A 159 -4.80 8.60 -6.03
C LEU A 159 -6.28 8.75 -5.63
N LEU A 160 -7.20 8.15 -6.38
CA LEU A 160 -8.63 8.18 -6.06
C LEU A 160 -8.92 7.63 -4.66
N GLN A 161 -8.39 6.44 -4.34
CA GLN A 161 -8.58 5.80 -3.03
C GLN A 161 -7.97 6.63 -1.90
N LYS A 162 -6.79 7.22 -2.13
CA LYS A 162 -6.12 8.11 -1.18
C LYS A 162 -6.95 9.35 -0.88
N ASP A 163 -7.51 9.99 -1.91
CA ASP A 163 -8.34 11.17 -1.75
C ASP A 163 -9.65 10.86 -1.02
N VAL A 164 -10.37 9.81 -1.42
CA VAL A 164 -11.61 9.37 -0.73
C VAL A 164 -11.34 9.06 0.76
N ASN A 165 -10.23 8.40 1.06
CA ASN A 165 -9.83 8.12 2.45
C ASN A 165 -9.51 9.42 3.21
N LYS A 166 -8.78 10.36 2.60
CA LYS A 166 -8.48 11.66 3.19
C LYS A 166 -9.76 12.44 3.52
N PHE A 167 -10.72 12.50 2.61
CA PHE A 167 -11.98 13.19 2.89
C PHE A 167 -12.81 12.47 3.96
N THR A 168 -12.80 11.13 4.00
CA THR A 168 -13.43 10.35 5.07
C THR A 168 -12.86 10.71 6.45
N GLN A 169 -11.53 10.82 6.55
CA GLN A 169 -10.85 11.22 7.79
C GLN A 169 -11.17 12.68 8.18
N ASN A 170 -11.17 13.59 7.20
CA ASN A 170 -11.55 14.99 7.41
C ASN A 170 -12.97 15.09 7.98
N ILE A 171 -13.94 14.38 7.40
CA ILE A 171 -15.32 14.37 7.90
C ILE A 171 -15.38 13.88 9.34
N TYR A 172 -14.71 12.76 9.65
CA TYR A 172 -14.73 12.21 11.02
C TYR A 172 -14.17 13.20 12.05
N MET A 173 -13.09 13.88 11.70
CA MET A 173 -12.51 14.93 12.54
C MET A 173 -13.45 16.13 12.70
N LEU A 174 -14.05 16.60 11.59
CA LEU A 174 -14.99 17.74 11.61
C LEU A 174 -16.27 17.41 12.38
N GLU A 175 -16.79 16.19 12.28
CA GLU A 175 -17.98 15.71 13.01
C GLU A 175 -17.76 15.70 14.52
N LYS A 176 -16.53 15.45 14.98
CA LYS A 176 -16.16 15.51 16.40
C LYS A 176 -15.87 16.93 16.90
N ALA A 177 -15.33 17.78 16.05
CA ALA A 177 -14.79 19.08 16.45
C ALA A 177 -15.78 20.24 16.28
N LEU A 178 -16.74 20.13 15.36
CA LEU A 178 -17.75 21.17 15.11
C LEU A 178 -19.12 20.79 15.70
N PRO A 179 -19.93 21.79 16.10
CA PRO A 179 -21.31 21.55 16.51
C PRO A 179 -22.14 21.02 15.33
N SER A 180 -23.29 20.41 15.65
CA SER A 180 -24.24 19.87 14.67
C SER A 180 -24.54 20.90 13.58
N ASN A 181 -24.35 20.49 12.33
CA ASN A 181 -24.56 21.31 11.15
C ASN A 181 -25.16 20.46 10.01
N ASN A 182 -25.63 21.11 8.94
CA ASN A 182 -26.25 20.44 7.80
C ASN A 182 -25.27 20.14 6.64
N ILE A 183 -24.07 20.73 6.66
CA ILE A 183 -23.04 20.54 5.63
C ILE A 183 -22.34 19.19 5.79
N ILE A 184 -21.91 18.84 7.01
CA ILE A 184 -21.19 17.60 7.31
C ILE A 184 -22.03 16.36 6.95
N PRO A 185 -23.32 16.25 7.35
CA PRO A 185 -24.15 15.12 6.95
C PRO A 185 -24.29 14.97 5.43
N SER A 186 -24.51 16.07 4.71
CA SER A 186 -24.64 16.05 3.24
C SER A 186 -23.34 15.64 2.54
N LEU A 187 -22.20 16.16 3.00
CA LEU A 187 -20.90 15.76 2.46
C LEU A 187 -20.60 14.29 2.79
N LYS A 188 -20.92 13.85 4.02
CA LYS A 188 -20.74 12.45 4.48
C LYS A 188 -21.54 11.49 3.64
N GLU A 189 -22.80 11.79 3.37
CA GLU A 189 -23.67 10.99 2.50
C GLU A 189 -23.05 10.82 1.11
N ARG A 190 -22.65 11.92 0.44
CA ARG A 190 -22.00 11.89 -0.88
C ARG A 190 -20.71 11.06 -0.90
N ILE A 191 -19.89 11.16 0.16
CA ILE A 191 -18.67 10.36 0.27
C ILE A 191 -19.00 8.88 0.46
N VAL A 192 -19.98 8.56 1.29
CA VAL A 192 -20.41 7.17 1.54
C VAL A 192 -20.97 6.55 0.27
N GLU A 193 -21.81 7.27 -0.48
CA GLU A 193 -22.33 6.85 -1.79
C GLU A 193 -21.20 6.57 -2.77
N PHE A 194 -20.23 7.49 -2.89
CA PHE A 194 -19.09 7.30 -3.78
C PHE A 194 -18.21 6.13 -3.32
N LYS A 195 -18.01 5.99 -2.01
CA LYS A 195 -17.23 4.90 -1.41
C LYS A 195 -17.89 3.53 -1.67
N ALA A 196 -19.21 3.46 -1.72
CA ALA A 196 -19.93 2.25 -2.10
C ALA A 196 -19.63 1.81 -3.53
N ALA A 197 -19.27 2.74 -4.43
CA ALA A 197 -18.87 2.44 -5.80
C ALA A 197 -17.40 2.04 -5.95
N MET A 198 -16.54 2.35 -4.98
CA MET A 198 -15.10 2.07 -5.06
C MET A 198 -14.78 0.60 -5.36
N PRO A 199 -15.44 -0.41 -4.76
CA PRO A 199 -15.19 -1.81 -5.08
C PRO A 199 -15.48 -2.15 -6.55
N VAL A 200 -16.50 -1.53 -7.16
CA VAL A 200 -16.82 -1.71 -8.59
C VAL A 200 -15.73 -1.12 -9.47
N ILE A 201 -15.25 0.08 -9.15
CA ILE A 201 -14.16 0.75 -9.88
C ILE A 201 -12.89 -0.11 -9.84
N LEU A 202 -12.51 -0.56 -8.64
CA LEU A 202 -11.36 -1.43 -8.42
C LEU A 202 -11.50 -2.76 -9.18
N ALA A 203 -12.69 -3.36 -9.13
CA ALA A 203 -12.97 -4.63 -9.77
C ALA A 203 -12.85 -4.56 -11.30
N LEU A 204 -13.36 -3.48 -11.92
CA LEU A 204 -13.31 -3.28 -13.37
C LEU A 204 -11.92 -2.90 -13.87
N ARG A 205 -11.12 -2.24 -13.03
CA ARG A 205 -9.74 -1.86 -13.35
C ARG A 205 -8.70 -2.92 -12.97
N ASN A 206 -9.14 -4.10 -12.56
CA ASN A 206 -8.22 -5.19 -12.24
C ASN A 206 -7.41 -5.60 -13.49
N PRO A 207 -6.07 -5.54 -13.46
CA PRO A 207 -5.21 -5.83 -14.61
C PRO A 207 -5.25 -7.30 -15.05
N HIS A 208 -5.73 -8.20 -14.20
CA HIS A 208 -5.86 -9.63 -14.50
C HIS A 208 -7.15 -9.98 -15.23
N MET A 209 -8.01 -9.00 -15.49
CA MET A 209 -9.24 -9.19 -16.25
C MET A 209 -8.92 -9.54 -17.70
N LYS A 210 -9.60 -10.56 -18.21
CA LYS A 210 -9.48 -11.06 -19.58
C LYS A 210 -10.84 -10.97 -20.24
N GLN A 211 -10.89 -11.10 -21.56
CA GLN A 211 -12.13 -11.03 -22.34
C GLN A 211 -13.28 -11.87 -21.75
N ARG A 212 -12.99 -13.12 -21.34
CA ARG A 212 -13.96 -14.01 -20.67
C ARG A 212 -14.61 -13.43 -19.40
N HIS A 213 -13.86 -12.64 -18.63
CA HIS A 213 -14.35 -12.00 -17.42
C HIS A 213 -15.23 -10.82 -17.77
N PHE A 214 -14.82 -10.00 -18.75
CA PHE A 214 -15.65 -8.93 -19.28
C PHE A 214 -16.93 -9.46 -19.92
N ASP A 215 -16.90 -10.58 -20.63
CA ASP A 215 -18.09 -11.22 -21.19
C ASP A 215 -19.08 -11.64 -20.10
N ARG A 216 -18.58 -12.17 -18.99
CA ARG A 216 -19.41 -12.48 -17.81
C ARG A 216 -20.01 -11.21 -17.18
N LEU A 217 -19.23 -10.15 -17.09
CA LEU A 217 -19.73 -8.86 -16.61
C LEU A 217 -20.77 -8.26 -17.56
N ARG A 218 -20.63 -8.41 -18.88
CA ARG A 218 -21.60 -7.92 -19.88
C ARG A 218 -22.95 -8.59 -19.70
N VAL A 219 -22.98 -9.87 -19.34
CA VAL A 219 -24.22 -10.58 -19.01
C VAL A 219 -24.84 -10.10 -17.70
N LEU A 220 -24.01 -9.70 -16.73
CA LEU A 220 -24.47 -9.26 -15.41
C LEU A 220 -24.97 -7.80 -15.38
N ILE A 221 -24.23 -6.88 -16.01
CA ILE A 221 -24.48 -5.43 -15.98
C ILE A 221 -25.26 -4.97 -17.22
N GLY A 222 -25.17 -5.71 -18.33
CA GLY A 222 -25.67 -5.31 -19.64
C GLY A 222 -24.53 -4.89 -20.58
N LYS A 223 -24.62 -5.34 -21.84
CA LYS A 223 -23.57 -5.18 -22.86
C LYS A 223 -23.29 -3.70 -23.18
N ASP A 224 -24.34 -2.88 -23.22
CA ASP A 224 -24.26 -1.46 -23.59
C ASP A 224 -23.48 -0.58 -22.60
N VAL A 225 -23.25 -1.07 -21.38
CA VAL A 225 -22.50 -0.33 -20.35
C VAL A 225 -21.00 -0.61 -20.42
N ILE A 226 -20.61 -1.85 -20.75
CA ILE A 226 -19.20 -2.28 -20.70
C ILE A 226 -18.49 -2.05 -22.04
N ASP A 227 -19.20 -2.19 -23.16
CA ASP A 227 -18.63 -2.02 -24.50
C ASP A 227 -18.48 -0.56 -24.94
N ASP A 228 -18.79 0.39 -24.04
CA ASP A 228 -18.54 1.81 -24.30
C ASP A 228 -17.04 2.10 -24.14
N GLU A 229 -16.34 2.31 -25.25
CA GLU A 229 -14.93 2.75 -25.28
C GLU A 229 -14.70 4.05 -24.47
N ASN A 230 -15.77 4.80 -24.19
CA ASN A 230 -15.76 5.98 -23.32
C ASN A 230 -16.54 5.74 -22.02
N LEU A 231 -16.43 4.55 -21.42
CA LEU A 231 -17.05 4.23 -20.13
C LEU A 231 -16.58 5.22 -19.05
N LYS A 232 -17.41 6.23 -18.81
CA LYS A 232 -17.21 7.24 -17.77
C LYS A 232 -17.62 6.70 -16.41
N LEU A 233 -16.94 7.17 -15.37
CA LEU A 233 -17.23 6.75 -14.01
C LEU A 233 -18.68 7.05 -13.58
N ASN A 234 -19.28 8.13 -14.09
CA ASN A 234 -20.67 8.47 -13.78
C ASN A 234 -21.67 7.34 -14.09
N LYS A 235 -21.41 6.50 -15.11
CA LYS A 235 -22.27 5.37 -15.46
C LYS A 235 -22.21 4.29 -14.40
N LEU A 236 -21.06 4.11 -13.74
CA LEU A 236 -20.81 3.12 -12.70
C LEU A 236 -21.40 3.50 -11.33
N LEU A 237 -21.67 4.79 -11.11
CA LEU A 237 -22.30 5.29 -9.89
C LEU A 237 -23.82 5.06 -9.85
N LYS A 238 -24.41 4.48 -10.90
CA LYS A 238 -25.85 4.20 -10.94
C LYS A 238 -26.24 3.15 -9.90
N PRO A 239 -27.37 3.33 -9.18
CA PRO A 239 -27.78 2.43 -8.11
C PRO A 239 -27.99 0.98 -8.58
N GLU A 240 -28.42 0.78 -9.82
CA GLU A 240 -28.58 -0.54 -10.44
C GLU A 240 -27.26 -1.32 -10.50
N ILE A 241 -26.14 -0.64 -10.73
CA ILE A 241 -24.81 -1.24 -10.79
C ILE A 241 -24.27 -1.46 -9.38
N LEU A 242 -24.51 -0.52 -8.47
CA LEU A 242 -24.08 -0.66 -7.07
C LEU A 242 -24.76 -1.84 -6.36
N GLN A 243 -25.98 -2.20 -6.73
CA GLN A 243 -26.64 -3.42 -6.24
C GLN A 243 -25.95 -4.72 -6.71
N LEU A 244 -25.18 -4.66 -7.80
CA LEU A 244 -24.43 -5.79 -8.36
C LEU A 244 -22.98 -5.82 -7.88
N THR A 245 -22.58 -4.94 -6.94
CA THR A 245 -21.20 -4.81 -6.46
C THR A 245 -20.58 -6.15 -6.11
N ASP A 246 -21.25 -6.99 -5.31
CA ASP A 246 -20.73 -8.29 -4.87
C ASP A 246 -20.47 -9.23 -6.05
N LYS A 247 -21.35 -9.23 -7.06
CA LYS A 247 -21.18 -10.09 -8.25
C LYS A 247 -20.02 -9.61 -9.12
N ILE A 248 -19.81 -8.29 -9.21
CA ILE A 248 -18.73 -7.68 -9.99
C ILE A 248 -17.39 -7.96 -9.32
N THR A 249 -17.32 -7.77 -8.00
CA THR A 249 -16.12 -8.05 -7.21
C THR A 249 -15.79 -9.54 -7.22
N ASP A 250 -16.78 -10.44 -7.20
CA ASP A 250 -16.59 -11.88 -7.35
C ASP A 250 -15.91 -12.25 -8.69
N VAL A 251 -16.37 -11.65 -9.80
CA VAL A 251 -15.75 -11.90 -11.12
C VAL A 251 -14.31 -11.38 -11.16
N SER A 252 -14.06 -10.21 -10.58
CA SER A 252 -12.71 -9.66 -10.51
C SER A 252 -11.79 -10.49 -9.61
N SER A 253 -12.30 -10.96 -8.46
CA SER A 253 -11.60 -11.87 -7.57
C SER A 253 -11.26 -13.19 -8.27
N LEU A 254 -12.20 -13.74 -9.04
CA LEU A 254 -11.96 -14.92 -9.89
C LEU A 254 -10.80 -14.66 -10.87
N ALA A 255 -10.77 -13.52 -11.54
CA ALA A 255 -9.69 -13.15 -12.46
C ALA A 255 -8.31 -13.11 -11.78
N SER A 256 -8.21 -12.47 -10.60
CA SER A 256 -6.97 -12.40 -9.83
C SER A 256 -6.49 -13.78 -9.37
N ASN A 257 -7.42 -14.63 -8.92
CA ASN A 257 -7.08 -15.99 -8.48
C ASN A 257 -6.60 -16.86 -9.66
N GLU A 258 -7.24 -16.77 -10.82
CA GLU A 258 -6.81 -17.45 -12.04
C GLU A 258 -5.40 -16.99 -12.48
N ALA A 259 -5.13 -15.69 -12.47
CA ALA A 259 -3.82 -15.15 -12.82
C ALA A 259 -2.72 -15.58 -11.84
N SER A 260 -3.04 -15.73 -10.55
CA SER A 260 -2.11 -16.28 -9.56
C SER A 260 -1.71 -17.71 -9.91
N LEU A 261 -2.67 -18.56 -10.27
CA LEU A 261 -2.39 -19.95 -10.69
C LEU A 261 -1.59 -19.99 -12.01
N GLU A 262 -1.93 -19.15 -12.98
CA GLU A 262 -1.17 -19.01 -14.23
C GLU A 262 0.28 -18.61 -13.95
N THR A 263 0.50 -17.70 -13.00
CA THR A 263 1.84 -17.27 -12.59
C THR A 263 2.63 -18.41 -11.94
N MET A 264 1.99 -19.19 -11.06
CA MET A 264 2.62 -20.36 -10.44
C MET A 264 3.01 -21.41 -11.51
N LEU A 265 2.10 -21.70 -12.44
CA LEU A 265 2.37 -22.64 -13.54
C LEU A 265 3.52 -22.13 -14.43
N ASN A 266 3.48 -20.86 -14.85
CA ASN A 266 4.53 -20.29 -15.69
C ASN A 266 5.91 -20.34 -15.03
N LYS A 267 6.01 -20.17 -13.70
CA LYS A 267 7.28 -20.35 -12.98
C LYS A 267 7.82 -21.77 -13.11
N ILE A 268 6.97 -22.78 -13.05
CA ILE A 268 7.37 -24.18 -13.28
C ILE A 268 7.83 -24.35 -14.73
N ILE A 269 7.07 -23.84 -15.69
CA ILE A 269 7.40 -23.93 -17.12
C ILE A 269 8.78 -23.33 -17.40
N GLU A 270 9.03 -22.10 -16.93
CA GLU A 270 10.30 -21.41 -17.14
C GLU A 270 11.46 -22.12 -16.46
N ARG A 271 11.28 -22.59 -15.22
CA ARG A 271 12.28 -23.38 -14.50
C ARG A 271 12.75 -24.60 -15.32
N TRP A 272 11.81 -25.37 -15.87
CA TRP A 272 12.15 -26.59 -16.63
C TRP A 272 12.60 -26.33 -18.07
N ARG A 273 12.32 -25.14 -18.62
CA ARG A 273 12.82 -24.73 -19.95
C ARG A 273 14.34 -24.53 -19.96
N SER A 274 14.93 -24.10 -18.84
CA SER A 274 16.36 -23.78 -18.74
C SER A 274 17.18 -24.79 -17.93
N LEU A 275 16.56 -25.82 -17.37
CA LEU A 275 17.24 -26.77 -16.50
C LEU A 275 17.87 -27.91 -17.32
N ASP A 276 19.20 -27.96 -17.33
CA ASP A 276 19.98 -28.93 -18.08
C ASP A 276 20.66 -29.96 -17.16
N PHE A 277 20.84 -31.18 -17.65
CA PHE A 277 21.69 -32.17 -17.01
C PHE A 277 23.15 -31.75 -17.09
N ARG A 278 23.88 -31.93 -15.98
CA ARG A 278 25.33 -31.71 -15.95
C ARG A 278 26.06 -32.98 -16.39
N LEU A 279 26.59 -32.95 -17.60
CA LEU A 279 27.33 -34.06 -18.19
C LEU A 279 28.82 -33.95 -17.89
N LEU A 280 29.43 -35.05 -17.43
CA LEU A 280 30.87 -35.19 -17.27
C LEU A 280 31.41 -36.30 -18.19
N PRO A 281 32.50 -36.05 -18.94
CA PRO A 281 33.18 -37.11 -19.68
C PRO A 281 33.65 -38.22 -18.73
N HIS A 282 33.43 -39.47 -19.10
CA HIS A 282 33.91 -40.61 -18.34
C HIS A 282 35.33 -41.00 -18.81
N ALA A 283 36.31 -40.95 -17.90
CA ALA A 283 37.73 -41.02 -18.23
C ALA A 283 38.10 -42.27 -19.06
N GLY A 284 38.74 -42.05 -20.21
CA GLY A 284 39.21 -43.13 -21.08
C GLY A 284 38.13 -43.80 -21.93
N LYS A 285 36.89 -43.29 -21.95
CA LYS A 285 35.78 -43.81 -22.78
C LYS A 285 35.16 -42.68 -23.60
N ASP A 286 34.58 -43.07 -24.73
CA ASP A 286 33.78 -42.20 -25.59
C ASP A 286 32.32 -42.13 -25.06
N THR A 287 32.14 -41.63 -23.83
CA THR A 287 30.82 -41.49 -23.18
C THR A 287 30.81 -40.47 -22.05
N PHE A 288 29.61 -40.10 -21.62
CA PHE A 288 29.36 -39.17 -20.51
C PHE A 288 28.59 -39.84 -19.38
N ILE A 289 28.66 -39.24 -18.19
CA ILE A 289 27.79 -39.53 -17.05
C ILE A 289 27.12 -38.25 -16.58
N ILE A 290 25.90 -38.36 -16.06
CA ILE A 290 25.18 -37.25 -15.44
C ILE A 290 25.65 -37.10 -13.99
N THR A 291 25.86 -35.85 -13.57
CA THR A 291 26.15 -35.48 -12.18
C THR A 291 25.12 -34.47 -11.68
N GLY A 292 25.03 -34.34 -10.34
CA GLY A 292 24.11 -33.38 -9.73
C GLY A 292 22.63 -33.73 -9.86
N PHE A 293 22.29 -35.03 -9.90
CA PHE A 293 20.89 -35.48 -9.91
C PHE A 293 20.08 -34.93 -8.72
N GLU A 294 20.72 -34.73 -7.58
CA GLU A 294 20.10 -34.18 -6.36
C GLU A 294 19.42 -32.82 -6.60
N GLU A 295 20.06 -31.93 -7.36
CA GLU A 295 19.51 -30.62 -7.68
C GLU A 295 18.27 -30.75 -8.57
N ILE A 296 18.30 -31.64 -9.57
CA ILE A 296 17.15 -31.90 -10.45
C ILE A 296 15.98 -32.51 -9.66
N LEU A 297 16.25 -33.48 -8.78
CA LEU A 297 15.25 -34.12 -7.93
C LEU A 297 14.61 -33.12 -6.96
N GLN A 298 15.41 -32.28 -6.31
CA GLN A 298 14.90 -31.22 -5.44
C GLN A 298 13.97 -30.27 -6.20
N GLN A 299 14.38 -29.81 -7.39
CA GLN A 299 13.54 -28.93 -8.22
C GLN A 299 12.25 -29.62 -8.68
N LEU A 300 12.29 -30.95 -8.88
CA LEU A 300 11.13 -31.75 -9.24
C LEU A 300 10.13 -31.88 -8.10
N GLU A 301 10.59 -32.18 -6.89
CA GLU A 301 9.73 -32.25 -5.70
C GLU A 301 9.02 -30.91 -5.45
N GLU A 302 9.76 -29.80 -5.48
CA GLU A 302 9.18 -28.44 -5.35
C GLU A 302 8.13 -28.15 -6.43
N SER A 303 8.40 -28.57 -7.67
CA SER A 303 7.48 -28.39 -8.79
C SER A 303 6.21 -29.23 -8.62
N GLN A 304 6.34 -30.49 -8.15
CA GLN A 304 5.21 -31.39 -7.91
C GLN A 304 4.32 -30.88 -6.76
N ILE A 305 4.89 -30.35 -5.68
CA ILE A 305 4.14 -29.72 -4.59
C ILE A 305 3.34 -28.54 -5.15
N THR A 306 3.98 -27.66 -5.91
CA THR A 306 3.32 -26.49 -6.52
C THR A 306 2.21 -26.91 -7.49
N MET A 307 2.43 -27.95 -8.30
CA MET A 307 1.40 -28.53 -9.18
C MET A 307 0.20 -29.07 -8.39
N SER A 308 0.43 -29.73 -7.26
CA SER A 308 -0.65 -30.20 -6.38
C SER A 308 -1.48 -29.04 -5.83
N THR A 309 -0.83 -27.94 -5.43
CA THR A 309 -1.52 -26.70 -5.03
C THR A 309 -2.36 -26.13 -6.18
N ILE A 310 -1.83 -26.07 -7.40
CA ILE A 310 -2.59 -25.58 -8.57
C ILE A 310 -3.79 -26.50 -8.85
N LYS A 311 -3.61 -27.82 -8.85
CA LYS A 311 -4.63 -28.84 -9.15
C LYS A 311 -5.80 -28.86 -8.15
N SER A 312 -5.52 -28.57 -6.87
CA SER A 312 -6.54 -28.50 -5.83
C SER A 312 -7.37 -27.21 -5.86
N SER A 313 -6.95 -26.19 -6.62
CA SER A 313 -7.65 -24.92 -6.68
C SER A 313 -8.94 -25.00 -7.50
N ARG A 314 -10.02 -24.40 -6.99
CA ARG A 314 -11.30 -24.27 -7.70
C ARG A 314 -11.23 -23.38 -8.95
N TYR A 315 -10.19 -22.55 -9.07
CA TYR A 315 -10.01 -21.59 -10.17
C TYR A 315 -9.16 -22.15 -11.32
N ILE A 316 -8.82 -23.44 -11.31
CA ILE A 316 -7.96 -24.08 -12.31
C ILE A 316 -8.58 -24.16 -13.71
N ASN A 317 -9.91 -24.10 -13.82
CA ASN A 317 -10.64 -24.49 -15.03
C ASN A 317 -10.10 -23.91 -16.36
N PRO A 318 -9.72 -22.62 -16.47
CA PRO A 318 -9.21 -22.08 -17.74
C PRO A 318 -7.85 -22.65 -18.18
N ILE A 319 -7.06 -23.18 -17.24
CA ILE A 319 -5.71 -23.70 -17.49
C ILE A 319 -5.59 -25.21 -17.24
N ARG A 320 -6.70 -25.89 -16.92
CA ARG A 320 -6.73 -27.31 -16.52
C ARG A 320 -6.01 -28.20 -17.52
N GLN A 321 -6.25 -28.03 -18.82
CA GLN A 321 -5.61 -28.83 -19.85
C GLN A 321 -4.08 -28.71 -19.82
N LEU A 322 -3.57 -27.49 -19.69
CA LEU A 322 -2.13 -27.23 -19.63
C LEU A 322 -1.53 -27.79 -18.33
N VAL A 323 -2.23 -27.62 -17.21
CA VAL A 323 -1.81 -28.21 -15.92
C VAL A 323 -1.72 -29.73 -16.01
N ASP A 324 -2.74 -30.40 -16.55
CA ASP A 324 -2.75 -31.86 -16.70
C ASP A 324 -1.64 -32.36 -17.63
N GLU A 325 -1.30 -31.60 -18.67
CA GLU A 325 -0.17 -31.91 -19.55
C GLU A 325 1.16 -31.82 -18.81
N TRP A 326 1.39 -30.73 -18.09
CA TRP A 326 2.63 -30.53 -17.34
C TRP A 326 2.77 -31.52 -16.18
N ASP A 327 1.68 -31.85 -15.50
CA ASP A 327 1.65 -32.87 -14.45
C ASP A 327 2.11 -34.23 -15.00
N LYS A 328 1.56 -34.65 -16.14
CA LYS A 328 1.99 -35.89 -16.83
C LYS A 328 3.47 -35.86 -17.21
N ARG A 329 3.97 -34.74 -17.73
CA ARG A 329 5.38 -34.57 -18.09
C ARG A 329 6.31 -34.67 -16.88
N LEU A 330 5.95 -34.03 -15.75
CA LEU A 330 6.73 -34.09 -14.51
C LEU A 330 6.70 -35.48 -13.86
N ILE A 331 5.57 -36.20 -13.93
CA ILE A 331 5.48 -37.59 -13.47
C ILE A 331 6.38 -38.50 -14.33
N LEU A 332 6.35 -38.32 -15.67
CA LEU A 332 7.22 -39.08 -16.58
C LEU A 332 8.70 -38.77 -16.32
N LEU A 333 9.04 -37.50 -16.13
CA LEU A 333 10.37 -37.05 -15.76
C LEU A 333 10.86 -37.74 -14.48
N SER A 334 10.04 -37.76 -13.43
CA SER A 334 10.35 -38.42 -12.14
C SER A 334 10.73 -39.88 -12.36
N LYS A 335 9.85 -40.65 -12.99
CA LYS A 335 10.06 -42.08 -13.26
C LYS A 335 11.32 -42.31 -14.08
N THR A 336 11.56 -41.46 -15.08
CA THR A 336 12.71 -41.61 -15.97
C THR A 336 14.01 -41.30 -15.24
N ILE A 337 14.05 -40.27 -14.39
CA ILE A 337 15.24 -39.94 -13.59
C ILE A 337 15.57 -41.08 -12.62
N ASP A 338 14.58 -41.67 -11.94
CA ASP A 338 14.81 -42.79 -11.01
C ASP A 338 15.47 -43.99 -11.72
N GLU A 339 14.96 -44.34 -12.89
CA GLU A 339 15.51 -45.40 -13.74
C GLU A 339 16.90 -45.00 -14.28
N TRP A 340 17.11 -43.73 -14.62
CA TRP A 340 18.40 -43.22 -15.12
C TRP A 340 19.48 -43.31 -14.06
N ILE A 341 19.20 -42.88 -12.83
CA ILE A 341 20.12 -42.96 -11.69
C ILE A 341 20.49 -44.42 -11.43
N THR A 342 19.49 -45.30 -11.40
CA THR A 342 19.70 -46.75 -11.21
C THR A 342 20.55 -47.34 -12.32
N CYS A 343 20.28 -46.97 -13.58
CA CYS A 343 21.00 -47.43 -14.76
C CYS A 343 22.46 -46.96 -14.72
N GLN A 344 22.70 -45.69 -14.44
CA GLN A 344 24.05 -45.14 -14.36
C GLN A 344 24.86 -45.82 -13.25
N ARG A 345 24.27 -46.00 -12.06
CA ARG A 345 24.94 -46.63 -10.92
C ARG A 345 25.35 -48.08 -11.23
N ARG A 346 24.43 -48.85 -11.81
CA ARG A 346 24.68 -50.25 -12.19
C ARG A 346 25.69 -50.34 -13.33
N TRP A 347 25.56 -49.49 -14.35
CA TRP A 347 26.49 -49.45 -15.48
C TRP A 347 27.91 -49.14 -15.01
N LEU A 348 28.10 -48.12 -14.16
CA LEU A 348 29.41 -47.80 -13.58
C LEU A 348 30.02 -48.95 -12.77
N TYR A 349 29.20 -49.68 -12.00
CA TYR A 349 29.67 -50.84 -11.24
C TYR A 349 30.13 -52.00 -12.15
N LEU A 350 29.30 -52.35 -13.14
CA LEU A 350 29.61 -53.43 -14.08
C LEU A 350 30.79 -53.08 -14.99
N GLU A 351 30.93 -51.81 -15.37
CA GLU A 351 32.04 -51.32 -16.20
C GLU A 351 33.40 -51.61 -15.55
N GLN A 352 33.52 -51.40 -14.22
CA GLN A 352 34.75 -51.69 -13.48
C GLN A 352 35.06 -53.19 -13.44
N ILE A 353 34.03 -54.03 -13.32
CA ILE A 353 34.18 -55.49 -13.31
C ILE A 353 34.66 -55.97 -14.67
N PHE A 354 33.90 -55.69 -15.74
CA PHE A 354 34.18 -56.19 -17.09
C PHE A 354 35.40 -55.55 -17.77
N SER A 355 35.96 -54.46 -17.20
CA SER A 355 37.24 -53.90 -17.66
C SER A 355 38.46 -54.69 -17.18
N THR A 356 38.28 -55.71 -16.34
CA THR A 356 39.37 -56.56 -15.85
C THR A 356 39.68 -57.70 -16.86
N PRO A 357 40.95 -57.91 -17.27
CA PRO A 357 41.31 -58.82 -18.35
C PRO A 357 41.01 -60.32 -18.12
N ASP A 358 40.75 -60.75 -16.88
CA ASP A 358 40.59 -62.17 -16.50
C ASP A 358 39.13 -62.69 -16.46
N ILE A 359 38.13 -61.94 -16.93
CA ILE A 359 36.73 -62.37 -16.87
C ILE A 359 36.31 -63.13 -18.14
N GLN A 360 36.17 -64.46 -18.03
CA GLN A 360 35.69 -65.35 -19.10
C GLN A 360 34.20 -65.74 -18.96
N LEU A 361 33.32 -64.74 -18.87
CA LEU A 361 31.86 -64.93 -18.85
C LEU A 361 31.28 -64.54 -20.22
N THR A 362 31.29 -65.48 -21.17
CA THR A 362 31.02 -65.18 -22.59
C THR A 362 29.59 -64.70 -22.90
N GLN A 363 28.60 -65.00 -22.06
CA GLN A 363 27.21 -64.58 -22.27
C GLN A 363 26.94 -63.22 -21.60
N GLU A 364 27.35 -63.05 -20.35
CA GLU A 364 27.22 -61.84 -19.55
C GLU A 364 27.99 -60.68 -20.18
N THR A 365 29.18 -60.96 -20.73
CA THR A 365 29.98 -59.96 -21.48
C THR A 365 29.25 -59.46 -22.72
N LYS A 366 28.51 -60.33 -23.43
CA LYS A 366 27.71 -59.92 -24.60
C LYS A 366 26.53 -59.04 -24.21
N ILE A 367 25.84 -59.38 -23.12
CA ILE A 367 24.71 -58.59 -22.59
C ILE A 367 25.21 -57.21 -22.16
N PHE A 368 26.32 -57.15 -21.40
CA PHE A 368 26.91 -55.89 -20.98
C PHE A 368 27.38 -55.02 -22.17
N ALA A 369 28.00 -55.61 -23.19
CA ALA A 369 28.40 -54.87 -24.40
C ALA A 369 27.20 -54.24 -25.14
N GLN A 370 26.05 -54.91 -25.15
CA GLN A 370 24.81 -54.35 -25.70
C GLN A 370 24.32 -53.16 -24.86
N ILE A 371 24.29 -53.31 -23.53
CA ILE A 371 23.89 -52.23 -22.61
C ILE A 371 24.83 -51.03 -22.76
N ASP A 372 26.16 -51.24 -22.79
CA ASP A 372 27.17 -50.20 -22.98
C ASP A 372 26.94 -49.41 -24.29
N LYS A 373 26.64 -50.10 -25.39
CA LYS A 373 26.30 -49.45 -26.66
C LYS A 373 25.04 -48.59 -26.54
N THR A 374 23.98 -49.09 -25.90
CA THR A 374 22.75 -48.31 -25.71
C THR A 374 22.94 -47.12 -24.78
N TRP A 375 23.75 -47.29 -23.72
CA TRP A 375 24.11 -46.22 -22.79
C TRP A 375 24.86 -45.10 -23.51
N LYS A 376 25.90 -45.44 -24.29
CA LYS A 376 26.65 -44.47 -25.10
C LYS A 376 25.77 -43.68 -26.06
N GLU A 377 24.87 -44.36 -26.76
CA GLU A 377 23.94 -43.69 -27.68
C GLU A 377 22.95 -42.78 -26.95
N LEU A 378 22.43 -43.21 -25.79
CA LEU A 378 21.57 -42.38 -24.93
C LEU A 378 22.32 -41.12 -24.49
N MET A 379 23.54 -41.28 -23.96
CA MET A 379 24.35 -40.17 -23.46
C MET A 379 24.79 -39.21 -24.56
N ARG A 380 25.08 -39.70 -25.78
CA ARG A 380 25.35 -38.87 -26.96
C ARG A 380 24.14 -38.02 -27.37
N LYS A 381 22.93 -38.57 -27.31
CA LYS A 381 21.70 -37.81 -27.56
C LYS A 381 21.46 -36.76 -26.48
N THR A 382 21.68 -37.11 -25.21
CA THR A 382 21.58 -36.18 -24.09
C THR A 382 22.60 -35.06 -24.19
N GLU A 383 23.82 -35.32 -24.68
CA GLU A 383 24.81 -34.27 -24.94
C GLU A 383 24.33 -33.26 -26.00
N GLN A 384 23.70 -33.73 -27.07
CA GLN A 384 23.14 -32.86 -28.11
C GLN A 384 21.95 -32.02 -27.60
N GLN A 385 21.22 -32.53 -26.61
CA GLN A 385 20.06 -31.87 -26.03
C GLN A 385 20.03 -32.07 -24.50
N PRO A 386 20.81 -31.27 -23.74
CA PRO A 386 21.05 -31.53 -22.32
C PRO A 386 19.88 -31.17 -21.41
N ASN A 387 18.85 -30.48 -21.91
CA ASN A 387 17.69 -30.12 -21.12
C ASN A 387 17.03 -31.33 -20.45
N ALA A 388 17.01 -31.32 -19.12
CA ALA A 388 16.64 -32.46 -18.30
C ALA A 388 15.23 -32.94 -18.59
N LEU A 389 14.27 -32.00 -18.71
CA LEU A 389 12.89 -32.33 -19.03
C LEU A 389 12.80 -32.96 -20.43
N LYS A 390 13.38 -32.34 -21.45
CA LYS A 390 13.27 -32.82 -22.83
C LYS A 390 13.96 -34.18 -23.04
N ALA A 391 15.16 -34.37 -22.47
CA ALA A 391 15.90 -35.61 -22.59
C ALA A 391 15.18 -36.77 -21.91
N ALA A 392 14.66 -36.56 -20.69
CA ALA A 392 13.98 -37.59 -19.92
C ALA A 392 12.55 -37.89 -20.42
N THR A 393 11.84 -36.90 -20.99
CA THR A 393 10.48 -37.09 -21.51
C THR A 393 10.43 -37.48 -22.99
N GLN A 394 11.58 -37.71 -23.62
CA GLN A 394 11.64 -38.19 -25.00
C GLN A 394 11.01 -39.61 -25.11
N PRO A 395 10.21 -39.89 -26.14
CA PRO A 395 9.59 -41.20 -26.31
C PRO A 395 10.63 -42.34 -26.35
N GLY A 396 10.41 -43.39 -25.56
CA GLY A 396 11.28 -44.57 -25.50
C GLY A 396 12.42 -44.48 -24.49
N THR A 397 12.72 -43.31 -23.92
CA THR A 397 13.84 -43.16 -22.96
C THR A 397 13.58 -43.94 -21.67
N LEU A 398 12.38 -43.85 -21.11
CA LEU A 398 12.01 -44.58 -19.90
C LEU A 398 12.09 -46.09 -20.12
N GLU A 399 11.48 -46.57 -21.20
CA GLU A 399 11.41 -48.00 -21.54
C GLU A 399 12.81 -48.58 -21.82
N LEU A 400 13.68 -47.80 -22.45
CA LEU A 400 15.09 -48.16 -22.68
C LEU A 400 15.82 -48.33 -21.35
N LEU A 401 15.71 -47.36 -20.44
CA LEU A 401 16.36 -47.40 -19.13
C LEU A 401 15.85 -48.57 -18.28
N GLN A 402 14.54 -48.81 -18.27
CA GLN A 402 13.95 -49.97 -17.58
C GLN A 402 14.45 -51.30 -18.15
N THR A 403 14.52 -51.41 -19.48
CA THR A 403 15.04 -52.62 -20.15
C THR A 403 16.50 -52.84 -19.79
N ASN A 404 17.33 -51.80 -19.83
CA ASN A 404 18.74 -51.88 -19.47
C ASN A 404 18.92 -52.24 -17.99
N ASN A 405 18.12 -51.67 -17.09
CA ASN A 405 18.13 -52.01 -15.66
C ASN A 405 17.79 -53.47 -15.42
N ALA A 406 16.75 -54.00 -16.07
CA ALA A 406 16.34 -55.39 -15.96
C ALA A 406 17.37 -56.36 -16.57
N GLN A 407 18.09 -55.96 -17.62
CA GLN A 407 19.18 -56.75 -18.19
C GLN A 407 20.42 -56.76 -17.28
N MET A 408 20.76 -55.64 -16.65
CA MET A 408 21.87 -55.55 -15.70
C MET A 408 21.62 -56.36 -14.43
N GLU A 409 20.37 -56.50 -13.98
CA GLU A 409 19.99 -57.39 -12.87
C GLU A 409 20.26 -58.86 -13.16
N LYS A 410 20.22 -59.29 -14.43
CA LYS A 410 20.52 -60.68 -14.81
C LYS A 410 22.02 -60.99 -14.86
N ILE A 411 22.86 -59.95 -14.85
CA ILE A 411 24.33 -60.06 -14.85
C ILE A 411 24.87 -60.16 -13.40
N GLN A 412 24.09 -59.65 -12.43
CA GLN A 412 24.36 -59.83 -10.99
C GLN A 412 23.94 -61.22 -10.52
#